data_AF-A0A7I7LGR2-F1
#
_entry.id   AF-A0A7I7LGR2-F1
#
_cell.length_a   1.000
_cell.length_b   1.000
_cell.length_c   1.000
_cell.angle_alpha   90.00
_cell.angle_beta   90.00
_cell.angle_gamma   90.00
#
_symmetry.space_group_name_H-M   'P 1'
#
loop_
_entity.id
_entity.type
_entity.pdbx_description
1 polymer ?
#
loop_
_entity_poly.entity_id
_entity_poly.type
_entity_poly.pdbx_seq_one_letter_code
_entity_poly.pdbx_strand_id
1 'polypeptide(L)'
;MVGQYCSQLPIMVISEILGVPEQDRGRVLEYGELAAPSLDIGVPYRQYRRIQQGITGFNSWLTAHLEQLRRNPGDDLMSQLIRVAESGDAGTYLDESELRAVAGLVLVAGFETTVNLLGNGIRMLLDAPEQLETLRQRPELWPNAVEEILRLDSPVQLTARVARTDV
;
A
#
# COMPACT_ATOMS: atom_id res chain seq x y z
N MET A 1 16.90 2.33 -9.84
CA MET A 1 16.49 1.16 -9.03
C MET A 1 15.20 1.39 -8.26
N VAL A 2 15.14 2.24 -7.22
CA VAL A 2 13.90 2.46 -6.44
C VAL A 2 12.73 2.94 -7.31
N GLY A 3 12.82 4.11 -7.93
CA GLY A 3 11.74 4.63 -8.78
C GLY A 3 11.46 3.83 -10.06
N GLN A 4 12.42 3.00 -10.50
CA GLN A 4 12.31 2.20 -11.73
C GLN A 4 11.76 0.79 -11.49
N TYR A 5 11.81 0.29 -10.26
CA TYR A 5 11.42 -1.09 -9.94
C TYR A 5 10.65 -1.16 -8.61
N CYS A 6 11.28 -0.76 -7.51
CA CYS A 6 10.68 -0.90 -6.17
C CYS A 6 9.38 -0.11 -6.01
N SER A 7 9.23 1.03 -6.70
CA SER A 7 7.97 1.82 -6.73
C SER A 7 6.95 1.29 -7.74
N GLN A 8 7.39 0.66 -8.83
CA GLN A 8 6.50 0.25 -9.91
C GLN A 8 5.75 -1.05 -9.57
N LEU A 9 6.44 -2.02 -8.98
CA LEU A 9 5.85 -3.32 -8.67
C LEU A 9 4.69 -3.22 -7.65
N PRO A 10 4.82 -2.53 -6.49
CA PRO A 10 3.73 -2.41 -5.54
C PRO A 10 2.54 -1.63 -6.11
N ILE A 11 2.77 -0.57 -6.89
CA ILE A 11 1.67 0.17 -7.55
C ILE A 11 0.92 -0.71 -8.54
N MET A 12 1.62 -1.56 -9.30
CA MET A 12 0.97 -2.48 -10.23
C MET A 12 0.01 -3.42 -9.50
N VAL A 13 0.48 -4.06 -8.43
CA VAL A 13 -0.30 -5.02 -7.63
C VAL A 13 -1.48 -4.33 -6.93
N ILE A 14 -1.26 -3.19 -6.29
CA ILE A 14 -2.32 -2.44 -5.61
C ILE A 14 -3.35 -1.93 -6.62
N SER A 15 -2.91 -1.46 -7.78
CA SER A 15 -3.82 -1.01 -8.84
C SER A 15 -4.70 -2.15 -9.33
N GLU A 16 -4.17 -3.36 -9.45
CA GLU A 16 -4.96 -4.56 -9.78
C GLU A 16 -5.97 -4.90 -8.69
N ILE A 17 -5.56 -4.88 -7.41
CA ILE A 17 -6.46 -5.09 -6.26
C ILE A 17 -7.60 -4.06 -6.25
N LEU A 18 -7.28 -2.80 -6.56
CA LEU A 18 -8.22 -1.68 -6.57
C LEU A 18 -9.00 -1.55 -7.89
N GLY A 19 -8.80 -2.42 -8.87
CA GLY A 19 -9.49 -2.34 -10.17
C GLY A 19 -9.11 -1.12 -11.00
N VAL A 20 -7.95 -0.51 -10.76
CA VAL A 20 -7.48 0.69 -11.45
C VAL A 20 -6.94 0.31 -12.83
N PRO A 21 -7.43 0.97 -13.91
CA PRO A 21 -6.94 0.69 -15.25
C PRO A 21 -5.49 1.13 -15.42
N GLU A 22 -4.76 0.47 -16.32
CA GLU A 22 -3.32 0.67 -16.49
C GLU A 22 -2.93 2.13 -16.76
N GLN A 23 -3.73 2.86 -17.55
CA GLN A 23 -3.45 4.27 -17.84
C GLN A 23 -3.49 5.20 -16.61
N ASP A 24 -4.16 4.81 -15.52
CA ASP A 24 -4.29 5.63 -14.31
C ASP A 24 -3.27 5.23 -13.22
N ARG A 25 -2.46 4.17 -13.42
CA ARG A 25 -1.42 3.73 -12.46
C ARG A 25 -0.44 4.85 -12.09
N GLY A 26 -0.10 5.73 -13.03
CA GLY A 26 0.77 6.88 -12.77
C GLY A 26 0.17 7.87 -11.76
N ARG A 27 -1.15 8.08 -11.79
CA ARG A 27 -1.85 8.91 -10.78
C ARG A 27 -1.86 8.23 -9.41
N VAL A 28 -2.07 6.92 -9.38
CA VAL A 28 -2.04 6.15 -8.13
C VAL A 28 -0.65 6.20 -7.49
N LEU A 29 0.41 6.14 -8.30
CA LEU A 29 1.78 6.35 -7.83
C LEU A 29 1.96 7.74 -7.21
N GLU A 30 1.52 8.80 -7.90
CA GLU A 30 1.59 10.17 -7.37
C GLU A 30 0.86 10.31 -6.03
N TYR A 31 -0.35 9.75 -5.92
CA TYR A 31 -1.09 9.78 -4.66
C TYR A 31 -0.42 8.95 -3.56
N GLY A 32 0.12 7.78 -3.89
CA GLY A 32 0.88 6.95 -2.96
C GLY A 32 2.09 7.70 -2.40
N GLU A 33 2.86 8.38 -3.25
CA GLU A 33 4.02 9.18 -2.83
C GLU A 33 3.63 10.40 -1.99
N LEU A 34 2.50 11.05 -2.30
CA LEU A 34 1.99 12.18 -1.52
C LEU A 34 1.46 11.75 -0.14
N ALA A 35 0.87 10.56 -0.06
CA ALA A 35 0.25 10.04 1.15
C ALA A 35 1.22 9.25 2.04
N ALA A 36 2.31 8.71 1.52
CA ALA A 36 3.33 7.94 2.27
C ALA A 36 3.74 8.62 3.59
N PRO A 37 4.15 9.92 3.59
CA PRO A 37 4.54 10.59 4.83
C PRO A 37 3.40 10.81 5.85
N SER A 38 2.15 10.46 5.51
CA SER A 38 1.03 10.50 6.47
C SER A 38 1.14 9.43 7.55
N LEU A 39 1.94 8.38 7.33
CA LEU A 39 2.21 7.32 8.29
C LEU A 39 3.27 7.71 9.33
N ASP A 40 4.03 8.77 9.08
CA ASP A 40 5.11 9.23 9.96
C ASP A 40 4.60 9.98 11.20
N ILE A 41 5.19 9.68 12.35
CA ILE A 41 4.92 10.42 13.58
C ILE A 41 5.76 11.69 13.62
N GLY A 42 5.10 12.82 13.90
CA GLY A 42 5.79 14.09 14.15
C GLY A 42 6.17 14.88 12.90
N VAL A 43 5.46 14.68 11.77
CA VAL A 43 5.69 15.45 10.55
C VAL A 43 5.57 16.97 10.78
N PRO A 44 6.50 17.80 10.25
CA PRO A 44 6.41 19.25 10.36
C PRO A 44 5.11 19.81 9.78
N TYR A 45 4.57 20.88 10.37
CA TYR A 45 3.28 21.45 9.95
C TYR A 45 3.19 21.79 8.45
N ARG A 46 4.28 22.27 7.84
CA ARG A 46 4.33 22.52 6.38
C ARG A 46 4.14 21.24 5.57
N GLN A 47 4.76 20.14 5.99
CA GLN A 47 4.62 18.84 5.34
C GLN A 47 3.22 18.27 5.59
N TYR A 48 2.70 18.36 6.81
CA TYR A 48 1.31 18.02 7.13
C TYR A 48 0.32 18.71 6.19
N ARG A 49 0.45 20.03 5.97
CA ARG A 49 -0.45 20.76 5.04
C ARG A 49 -0.38 20.23 3.61
N ARG A 50 0.81 19.85 3.13
CA ARG A 50 0.99 19.27 1.79
C ARG A 50 0.35 17.89 1.69
N ILE A 51 0.52 17.05 2.72
CA ILE A 51 -0.14 15.74 2.83
C ILE A 51 -1.67 15.92 2.76
N GLN A 52 -2.24 16.84 3.54
CA GLN A 52 -3.69 17.09 3.55
C GLN A 52 -4.23 17.54 2.19
N GLN A 53 -3.48 18.35 1.44
CA GLN A 53 -3.84 18.72 0.06
C GLN A 53 -3.82 17.49 -0.87
N GLY A 54 -2.79 16.64 -0.77
CA GLY A 54 -2.70 15.40 -1.53
C GLY A 54 -3.85 14.43 -1.22
N ILE A 55 -4.17 14.24 0.06
CA ILE A 55 -5.29 13.41 0.53
C ILE A 55 -6.62 13.92 -0.04
N THR A 56 -6.82 15.23 -0.13
CA THR A 56 -8.05 15.80 -0.67
C THR A 56 -8.23 15.41 -2.15
N GLY A 57 -7.19 15.59 -2.98
CA GLY A 57 -7.22 15.19 -4.38
C GLY A 57 -7.37 13.68 -4.57
N PHE A 58 -6.65 12.91 -3.75
CA PHE A 58 -6.74 11.45 -3.73
C PHE A 58 -8.16 10.97 -3.42
N ASN A 59 -8.80 11.53 -2.38
CA ASN A 59 -10.17 11.18 -2.00
C ASN A 59 -11.17 11.49 -3.12
N SER A 60 -11.04 12.65 -3.79
CA SER A 60 -11.91 12.99 -4.92
C SER A 60 -11.75 12.02 -6.09
N TRP A 61 -10.50 11.67 -6.43
CA TRP A 61 -10.24 10.68 -7.48
C TRP A 61 -10.76 9.30 -7.09
N LEU A 62 -10.56 8.87 -5.84
CA LEU A 62 -10.98 7.57 -5.36
C LEU A 62 -12.50 7.43 -5.33
N THR A 63 -13.23 8.48 -4.92
CA THR A 63 -14.70 8.50 -5.02
C THR A 63 -15.16 8.27 -6.47
N ALA A 64 -14.59 8.99 -7.44
CA ALA A 64 -14.93 8.82 -8.85
C ALA A 64 -14.60 7.42 -9.37
N HIS A 65 -13.47 6.84 -8.93
CA HIS A 65 -13.07 5.48 -9.27
C HIS A 65 -14.04 4.42 -8.71
N LEU A 66 -14.41 4.54 -7.44
CA LEU A 66 -15.38 3.62 -6.80
C LEU A 66 -16.76 3.70 -7.46
N GLU A 67 -17.22 4.89 -7.85
CA GLU A 67 -18.44 5.02 -8.66
C GLU A 67 -18.33 4.32 -10.02
N GLN A 68 -17.16 4.38 -10.65
CA GLN A 68 -16.94 3.71 -11.92
C GLN A 68 -16.99 2.19 -11.77
N LEU A 69 -16.37 1.64 -10.72
CA LEU A 69 -16.44 0.21 -10.40
C LEU A 69 -17.87 -0.23 -10.07
N ARG A 70 -18.68 0.61 -9.40
CA ARG A 70 -20.12 0.32 -9.20
C ARG A 70 -20.88 0.18 -10.51
N ARG A 71 -20.63 1.08 -11.47
CA ARG A 71 -21.31 1.07 -12.78
C ARG A 71 -20.81 -0.05 -13.68
N ASN A 72 -19.52 -0.35 -13.62
CA ASN A 72 -18.83 -1.31 -14.48
C ASN A 72 -17.91 -2.20 -13.62
N PRO A 73 -18.47 -3.14 -12.86
CA PRO A 73 -17.67 -3.96 -11.94
C PRO A 73 -16.74 -4.90 -12.71
N GLY A 74 -15.51 -5.03 -12.21
CA GLY A 74 -14.53 -5.99 -12.67
C GLY A 74 -14.45 -7.24 -11.79
N ASP A 75 -13.44 -8.06 -12.09
CA ASP A 75 -13.05 -9.24 -11.31
C ASP A 75 -12.08 -8.89 -10.15
N ASP A 76 -11.71 -7.62 -10.00
CA ASP A 76 -10.83 -7.13 -8.96
C ASP A 76 -11.46 -7.22 -7.55
N LEU A 77 -10.59 -7.16 -6.53
CA LEU A 77 -11.01 -7.31 -5.14
C LEU A 77 -11.92 -6.15 -4.69
N MET A 78 -11.70 -4.94 -5.18
CA MET A 78 -12.51 -3.78 -4.82
C MET A 78 -13.94 -3.89 -5.37
N SER A 79 -14.09 -4.32 -6.61
CA SER A 79 -15.39 -4.66 -7.22
C SER A 79 -16.10 -5.77 -6.43
N GLN A 80 -15.38 -6.81 -5.99
CA GLN A 80 -15.92 -7.85 -5.12
C GLN A 80 -16.39 -7.30 -3.77
N LEU A 81 -15.58 -6.44 -3.13
CA LEU A 81 -15.90 -5.82 -1.85
C LEU A 81 -17.13 -4.91 -1.95
N ILE A 82 -17.24 -4.09 -3.01
CA ILE A 82 -18.42 -3.24 -3.26
C ILE A 82 -19.69 -4.11 -3.36
N ARG A 83 -19.64 -5.22 -4.11
CA ARG A 83 -20.79 -6.13 -4.24
C ARG A 83 -21.22 -6.70 -2.90
N VAL A 84 -20.27 -7.17 -2.08
CA VAL A 84 -20.57 -7.70 -0.75
C VAL A 84 -21.12 -6.62 0.18
N ALA A 85 -20.56 -5.41 0.15
CA ALA A 85 -21.02 -4.29 0.96
C ALA A 85 -22.46 -3.85 0.62
N GLU A 86 -22.85 -3.89 -0.66
CA GLU A 86 -24.17 -3.40 -1.09
C GLU A 86 -25.26 -4.48 -1.06
N SER A 87 -24.90 -5.75 -1.28
CA SER A 87 -25.84 -6.87 -1.34
C SER A 87 -25.85 -7.75 -0.09
N GLY A 88 -24.91 -7.54 0.83
CA GLY A 88 -24.72 -8.31 2.04
C GLY A 88 -25.75 -8.03 3.13
N ASP A 89 -25.54 -8.67 4.28
CA ASP A 89 -26.30 -8.39 5.49
C ASP A 89 -25.78 -7.14 6.21
N ALA A 90 -26.48 -6.73 7.28
CA ALA A 90 -26.05 -5.58 8.08
C ALA A 90 -24.64 -5.72 8.70
N GLY A 91 -24.09 -6.94 8.79
CA GLY A 91 -22.75 -7.19 9.30
C GLY A 91 -21.64 -6.99 8.28
N THR A 92 -21.98 -6.93 6.99
CA THR A 92 -21.04 -6.78 5.87
C THR A 92 -21.21 -5.48 5.10
N TYR A 93 -22.25 -4.70 5.43
CA TYR A 93 -22.49 -3.38 4.87
C TYR A 93 -21.31 -2.44 5.17
N LEU A 94 -20.85 -1.75 4.13
CA LEU A 94 -19.93 -0.63 4.24
C LEU A 94 -20.56 0.56 3.53
N ASP A 95 -20.58 1.70 4.20
CA ASP A 95 -20.99 2.94 3.57
C ASP A 95 -19.90 3.45 2.60
N GLU A 96 -20.20 4.52 1.85
CA GLU A 96 -19.26 5.08 0.88
C GLU A 96 -17.96 5.58 1.53
N SER A 97 -18.06 6.14 2.75
CA SER A 97 -16.90 6.65 3.46
C SER A 97 -15.99 5.52 3.94
N GLU A 98 -16.57 4.41 4.35
CA GLU A 98 -15.87 3.19 4.78
C GLU A 98 -15.21 2.49 3.60
N LEU A 99 -15.91 2.33 2.46
CA LEU A 99 -15.33 1.78 1.23
C LEU A 99 -14.14 2.62 0.76
N ARG A 100 -14.27 3.95 0.78
CA ARG A 100 -13.17 4.86 0.44
C ARG A 100 -12.01 4.72 1.43
N ALA A 101 -12.29 4.60 2.72
CA ALA A 101 -11.26 4.41 3.74
C ALA A 101 -10.50 3.10 3.55
N VAL A 102 -11.19 2.00 3.23
CA VAL A 102 -10.56 0.70 2.92
C VAL A 102 -9.69 0.81 1.68
N ALA A 103 -10.20 1.38 0.59
CA ALA A 103 -9.44 1.55 -0.64
C ALA A 103 -8.19 2.43 -0.44
N GLY A 104 -8.32 3.52 0.33
CA GLY A 104 -7.20 4.38 0.71
C GLY A 104 -6.18 3.68 1.60
N LEU A 105 -6.64 2.86 2.55
CA LEU A 105 -5.77 2.06 3.41
C LEU A 105 -4.97 1.05 2.59
N VAL A 106 -5.61 0.32 1.66
CA VAL A 106 -4.94 -0.65 0.78
C VAL A 106 -3.85 0.04 -0.04
N LEU A 107 -4.13 1.24 -0.58
CA LEU A 107 -3.13 2.01 -1.32
C LEU A 107 -1.92 2.36 -0.45
N VAL A 108 -2.14 3.05 0.67
CA VAL A 108 -1.04 3.59 1.47
C VAL A 108 -0.28 2.48 2.19
N ALA A 109 -0.99 1.53 2.80
CA ALA A 109 -0.38 0.45 3.57
C ALA A 109 0.39 -0.54 2.68
N GLY A 110 -0.08 -0.80 1.47
CA GLY A 110 0.57 -1.72 0.54
C GLY A 110 1.73 -1.11 -0.24
N PHE A 111 1.71 0.22 -0.44
CA PHE A 111 2.67 0.88 -1.32
C PHE A 111 4.02 1.07 -0.63
N GLU A 112 4.09 1.99 0.35
CA GLU A 112 5.36 2.42 0.93
C GLU A 112 6.12 1.29 1.63
N THR A 113 5.40 0.43 2.35
CA THR A 113 6.00 -0.69 3.09
C THR A 113 6.70 -1.67 2.14
N THR A 114 6.06 -2.03 1.03
CA THR A 114 6.63 -2.95 0.04
C THR A 114 7.76 -2.29 -0.76
N VAL A 115 7.67 -0.99 -1.06
CA VAL A 115 8.77 -0.22 -1.67
C VAL A 115 10.03 -0.31 -0.81
N ASN A 116 9.88 -0.01 0.49
CA ASN A 116 10.96 -0.04 1.45
C ASN A 116 11.49 -1.47 1.67
N LEU A 117 10.63 -2.48 1.74
CA LEU A 117 11.04 -3.88 1.85
C LEU A 117 11.93 -4.31 0.68
N LEU A 118 11.49 -4.03 -0.56
CA LEU A 118 12.23 -4.37 -1.76
C LEU A 118 13.56 -3.63 -1.81
N GLY A 119 13.55 -2.32 -1.53
CA GLY A 119 14.76 -1.50 -1.50
C GLY A 119 15.78 -2.00 -0.48
N ASN A 120 15.34 -2.24 0.75
CA ASN A 120 16.19 -2.70 1.86
C ASN A 120 16.69 -4.12 1.61
N GLY A 121 15.82 -5.03 1.15
CA GLY A 121 16.18 -6.40 0.80
C GLY A 121 17.24 -6.48 -0.29
N ILE A 122 17.07 -5.71 -1.39
CA ILE A 122 18.06 -5.66 -2.47
C ILE A 122 19.40 -5.12 -1.93
N ARG A 123 19.38 -4.03 -1.16
CA ARG A 123 20.59 -3.47 -0.56
C ARG A 123 21.30 -4.51 0.32
N MET A 124 20.58 -5.17 1.23
CA MET A 124 21.16 -6.18 2.12
C MET A 124 21.79 -7.35 1.37
N LEU A 125 21.17 -7.83 0.29
CA LEU A 125 21.72 -8.92 -0.52
C LEU A 125 22.95 -8.49 -1.33
N LEU A 126 23.01 -7.23 -1.77
CA LEU A 126 24.20 -6.69 -2.44
C LEU A 126 25.36 -6.50 -1.46
N ASP A 127 25.07 -6.17 -0.20
CA ASP A 127 26.06 -6.05 0.88
C ASP A 127 26.55 -7.43 1.38
N ALA A 128 25.83 -8.52 1.10
CA ALA A 128 26.14 -9.90 1.48
C ALA A 128 26.17 -10.87 0.27
N PRO A 129 27.17 -10.75 -0.63
CA PRO A 129 27.21 -11.47 -1.90
C PRO A 129 27.22 -13.00 -1.76
N GLU A 130 27.79 -13.53 -0.68
CA GLU A 130 27.76 -14.97 -0.37
C GLU A 130 26.35 -15.50 -0.07
N GLN A 131 25.51 -14.69 0.58
CA GLN A 131 24.11 -15.03 0.82
C GLN A 131 23.32 -14.95 -0.49
N LEU A 132 23.55 -13.91 -1.29
CA LEU A 132 22.93 -13.79 -2.61
C LEU A 132 23.28 -14.98 -3.53
N GLU A 133 24.53 -15.43 -3.51
CA GLU A 133 24.95 -16.60 -4.28
C GLU A 133 24.28 -17.89 -3.76
N THR A 134 24.18 -18.05 -2.44
CA THR A 134 23.45 -19.16 -1.84
C THR A 134 21.99 -19.20 -2.31
N LEU A 135 21.29 -18.05 -2.30
CA LEU A 135 19.89 -17.95 -2.76
C LEU A 135 19.73 -18.20 -4.27
N ARG A 136 20.75 -17.86 -5.08
CA ARG A 136 20.76 -18.20 -6.53
C ARG A 136 20.89 -19.70 -6.77
N GLN A 137 21.75 -20.37 -6.01
CA GLN A 137 21.95 -21.81 -6.11
C GLN A 137 20.80 -22.61 -5.49
N ARG A 138 20.09 -22.02 -4.52
CA ARG A 138 19.03 -22.64 -3.74
C ARG A 138 17.76 -21.77 -3.68
N PRO A 139 16.98 -21.70 -4.78
CA PRO A 139 15.79 -20.85 -4.86
C PRO A 139 14.71 -21.19 -3.84
N GLU A 140 14.70 -22.40 -3.29
CA GLU A 140 13.76 -22.81 -2.23
C GLU A 140 13.94 -22.02 -0.92
N LEU A 141 15.05 -21.31 -0.76
CA LEU A 141 15.36 -20.50 0.42
C LEU A 141 14.77 -19.08 0.36
N TRP A 142 14.26 -18.63 -0.79
CA TRP A 142 13.70 -17.28 -0.94
C TRP A 142 12.60 -16.93 0.07
N PRO A 143 11.63 -17.82 0.41
CA PRO A 143 10.65 -17.51 1.44
C PRO A 143 11.30 -17.17 2.79
N ASN A 144 12.31 -17.95 3.21
CA ASN A 144 13.03 -17.69 4.46
C ASN A 144 13.91 -16.42 4.38
N ALA A 145 14.46 -16.11 3.21
CA ALA A 145 15.21 -14.88 3.00
C ALA A 145 14.33 -13.64 3.18
N VAL A 146 13.10 -13.67 2.68
CA VAL A 146 12.13 -12.57 2.86
C VAL A 146 11.81 -12.38 4.35
N GLU A 147 11.60 -13.46 5.10
CA GLU A 147 11.39 -13.39 6.56
C GLU A 147 12.60 -12.78 7.29
N GLU A 148 13.83 -13.17 6.92
CA GLU A 148 15.05 -12.59 7.52
C GLU A 148 15.24 -11.11 7.15
N ILE A 149 14.89 -10.70 5.93
CA ILE A 149 14.87 -9.30 5.52
C ILE A 149 13.88 -8.51 6.39
N LEU A 150 12.65 -9.03 6.57
CA LEU A 150 11.63 -8.42 7.43
C LEU A 150 12.08 -8.33 8.89
N ARG A 151 12.79 -9.35 9.39
CA ARG A 151 13.32 -9.39 10.75
C ARG A 151 14.45 -8.38 10.97
N LEU A 152 15.33 -8.22 9.99
CA LEU A 152 16.52 -7.36 10.08
C LEU A 152 16.20 -5.88 9.82
N ASP A 153 15.34 -5.59 8.85
CA ASP A 153 15.05 -4.23 8.39
C ASP A 153 13.55 -4.10 8.02
N SER A 154 12.71 -4.11 9.06
CA SER A 154 11.26 -3.98 8.92
C SER A 154 10.87 -2.64 8.27
N PRO A 155 10.00 -2.62 7.24
CA PRO A 155 9.51 -1.38 6.67
C PRO A 155 8.71 -0.52 7.65
N VAL A 156 8.03 -1.15 8.61
CA VAL A 156 7.26 -0.47 9.65
C VAL A 156 8.04 -0.54 10.95
N GLN A 157 8.57 0.61 11.38
CA GLN A 157 9.44 0.71 12.56
C GLN A 157 8.65 0.93 13.85
N LEU A 158 7.48 1.58 13.77
CA LEU A 158 6.70 1.95 14.93
C LEU A 158 5.21 2.02 14.59
N THR A 159 4.37 1.56 15.51
CA THR A 159 2.92 1.73 15.44
C THR A 159 2.41 2.28 16.77
N ALA A 160 1.57 3.32 16.74
CA ALA A 160 1.03 3.93 17.95
C ALA A 160 -0.09 3.07 18.59
N ARG A 161 -0.24 3.21 19.91
CA ARG A 161 -1.37 2.69 20.69
C ARG A 161 -1.84 3.77 21.65
N VAL A 162 -3.13 3.80 21.94
CA VAL A 162 -3.73 4.71 22.93
C VAL A 162 -4.22 3.85 24.11
N ALA A 163 -3.67 4.09 25.30
CA ALA A 163 -4.13 3.45 26.52
C ALA A 163 -5.55 3.95 26.86
N ARG A 164 -6.49 3.02 27.07
CA ARG A 164 -7.88 3.36 27.41
C ARG A 164 -8.10 3.57 28.90
N THR A 165 -7.18 3.09 29.72
CA THR A 165 -7.12 3.21 31.17
C THR A 165 -5.64 3.23 31.58
N ASP A 166 -5.34 3.70 32.78
CA ASP A 166 -4.00 3.61 33.36
C ASP A 166 -3.55 2.14 33.45
N VAL A 167 -2.24 1.90 33.31
CA VAL A 167 -1.59 0.58 33.24
C VAL A 167 -0.63 0.39 34.40
#